data_AF-A0A7V3H6Q0-F1
#
_entry.id   AF-A0A7V3H6Q0-F1
#
_cell.length_a   1.000
_cell.length_b   1.000
_cell.length_c   1.000
_cell.angle_alpha   90.00
_cell.angle_beta   90.00
_cell.angle_gamma   90.00
#
_symmetry.space_group_name_H-M   'P 1'
#
loop_
_entity.id
_entity.type
_entity.pdbx_description
1 polymer ?
#
loop_
_entity_poly.entity_id
_entity_poly.type
_entity_poly.pdbx_seq_one_letter_code
_entity_poly.pdbx_strand_id
1 'polypeptide(L)' 'YGGSYPDAMLRADARRLSRWLREGRDVYVYFNNDQAAFAVRDALRLRTLVGQP' A
#
# COMPACT_ATOMS: atom_id res chain seq x y z
N TYR A 1 10.91 3.09 -14.46
CA TYR A 1 10.05 2.71 -13.32
C TYR A 1 9.20 1.52 -13.74
N GLY A 2 9.65 0.31 -13.48
CA GLY A 2 8.92 -0.91 -13.81
C GLY A 2 9.36 -1.99 -12.81
N GLY A 3 8.53 -2.25 -11.81
CA GLY A 3 8.94 -3.06 -10.66
C GLY A 3 8.05 -2.91 -9.44
N SER A 4 8.32 -3.75 -8.44
CA SER A 4 7.73 -3.64 -7.09
C SER A 4 8.19 -2.36 -6.40
N TYR A 5 7.30 -1.76 -5.62
CA TYR A 5 7.62 -0.65 -4.76
C TYR A 5 8.55 -1.08 -3.61
N PRO A 6 9.58 -0.29 -3.27
CA PRO A 6 10.43 -0.59 -2.12
C PRO A 6 9.61 -0.65 -0.81
N ASP A 7 9.95 -1.60 0.07
CA ASP A 7 9.27 -1.77 1.37
C ASP A 7 9.27 -0.49 2.21
N ALA A 8 10.32 0.34 2.09
CA ALA A 8 10.40 1.65 2.75
C ALA A 8 9.29 2.62 2.30
N MET A 9 8.95 2.60 1.00
CA MET A 9 7.88 3.41 0.45
C MET A 9 6.52 2.90 0.93
N LEU A 10 6.28 1.59 0.85
CA LEU A 10 5.04 0.97 1.37
C LEU A 10 4.84 1.23 2.87
N ARG A 11 5.91 1.26 3.68
CA ARG A 11 5.84 1.63 5.11
C ARG A 11 5.49 3.09 5.33
N ALA A 12 6.05 3.98 4.51
CA ALA A 12 5.73 5.41 4.59
C ALA A 12 4.26 5.66 4.25
N ASP A 13 3.76 4.99 3.22
CA ASP A 13 2.35 5.04 2.84
C ASP A 13 1.48 4.43 3.92
N ALA A 14 1.81 3.25 4.46
CA ALA A 14 1.06 2.62 5.54
C ALA A 14 0.87 3.57 6.75
N ARG A 15 1.92 4.27 7.19
CA ARG A 15 1.81 5.27 8.27
C ARG A 15 0.83 6.40 7.94
N ARG A 16 0.83 6.87 6.69
CA ARG A 16 -0.09 7.93 6.24
C ARG A 16 -1.53 7.43 6.17
N LEU A 17 -1.74 6.22 5.65
CA LEU A 17 -3.04 5.57 5.57
C LEU A 17 -3.63 5.34 6.96
N SER A 18 -2.85 4.78 7.89
CA SER A 18 -3.31 4.58 9.28
C SER A 18 -3.71 5.89 9.95
N ARG A 19 -3.05 7.01 9.64
CA ARG A 19 -3.46 8.32 10.16
C ARG A 19 -4.84 8.72 9.62
N TRP A 20 -5.05 8.63 8.30
CA TRP A 20 -6.32 8.99 7.67
C TRP A 20 -7.47 8.09 8.09
N LEU A 21 -7.23 6.79 8.27
CA LEU A 21 -8.23 5.86 8.79
C LEU A 21 -8.64 6.23 10.22
N ARG A 22 -7.70 6.61 11.10
CA ARG A 22 -8.02 7.09 12.45
C ARG A 22 -8.78 8.43 12.47
N GLU A 23 -8.67 9.22 11.42
CA GLU A 23 -9.47 10.45 11.24
C GLU A 23 -10.90 10.14 10.75
N GLY A 24 -11.28 8.86 10.59
CA GLY A 24 -12.60 8.45 10.13
C GLY A 24 -12.82 8.60 8.62
N ARG A 25 -11.74 8.63 7.83
CA ARG A 25 -11.83 8.72 6.37
C ARG A 25 -11.83 7.34 5.74
N ASP A 26 -12.60 7.18 4.67
CA ASP A 26 -12.40 6.06 3.74
C ASP A 26 -11.19 6.33 2.86
N VAL A 27 -10.35 5.30 2.67
CA VAL A 27 -9.11 5.42 1.92
C VAL A 27 -9.03 4.32 0.87
N TYR A 28 -8.79 4.73 -0.37
CA TYR A 28 -8.67 3.84 -1.54
C TYR A 28 -7.27 3.98 -2.13
N VAL A 29 -6.61 2.86 -2.39
CA VAL A 29 -5.24 2.81 -2.95
C VAL A 29 -5.23 1.94 -4.20
N TYR A 30 -4.62 2.43 -5.27
CA TYR A 30 -4.51 1.74 -6.55
C TYR A 30 -3.04 1.55 -6.91
N PHE A 31 -2.68 0.32 -7.29
CA PHE A 31 -1.36 -0.02 -7.80
C PHE A 31 -1.43 -0.16 -9.32
N ASN A 32 -0.61 0.59 -10.04
CA ASN A 32 -0.54 0.57 -11.51
C ASN A 32 0.77 -0.03 -12.05
N ASN A 33 1.54 -0.70 -11.19
CA ASN A 33 2.77 -1.41 -11.53
C ASN A 33 2.48 -2.90 -11.79
N ASP A 34 1.55 -3.20 -12.69
CA ASP A 34 1.05 -4.55 -12.95
C ASP A 34 1.98 -5.43 -13.81
N GLN A 35 3.05 -4.86 -14.38
CA GLN A 35 4.14 -5.64 -14.98
C GLN A 35 4.59 -6.74 -14.01
N ALA A 36 4.55 -8.00 -14.44
CA ALA A 36 4.96 -9.17 -13.64
C ALA A 36 4.22 -9.35 -12.29
N ALA A 37 2.96 -8.90 -12.19
CA ALA A 37 2.10 -9.04 -11.00
C ALA A 37 2.61 -8.33 -9.72
N PHE A 38 3.46 -7.30 -9.86
CA PHE A 38 3.93 -6.52 -8.72
C PHE A 38 2.80 -5.79 -8.01
N ALA A 39 1.81 -5.27 -8.75
CA ALA A 39 0.65 -4.60 -8.17
C ALA A 39 -0.07 -5.42 -7.08
N VAL A 40 -0.32 -6.72 -7.31
CA VAL A 40 -0.99 -7.58 -6.31
C VAL A 40 -0.09 -7.83 -5.11
N ARG A 41 1.21 -8.05 -5.31
CA ARG A 41 2.17 -8.29 -4.24
C ARG A 41 2.31 -7.06 -3.34
N ASP A 42 2.43 -5.88 -3.95
CA ASP A 42 2.57 -4.62 -3.23
C ASP A 42 1.28 -4.26 -2.50
N ALA A 43 0.10 -4.53 -3.08
CA ALA A 43 -1.19 -4.35 -2.42
C ALA A 43 -1.34 -5.23 -1.17
N LEU A 44 -1.02 -6.53 -1.27
CA LEU A 44 -1.06 -7.44 -0.12
C LEU A 44 -0.05 -7.04 0.97
N ARG A 45 1.15 -6.61 0.55
CA ARG A 45 2.16 -6.12 1.47
C ARG A 45 1.70 -4.87 2.21
N LEU A 46 1.14 -3.90 1.49
CA LEU A 46 0.59 -2.67 2.09
C LEU A 46 -0.54 -2.99 3.06
N ARG A 47 -1.47 -3.90 2.71
CA ARG A 47 -2.56 -4.32 3.61
C ARG A 47 -2.05 -4.89 4.94
N THR A 48 -1.02 -5.75 4.85
CA THR A 48 -0.34 -6.30 6.04
C THR A 48 0.28 -5.19 6.90
N LEU A 49 0.92 -4.19 6.27
CA LEU A 49 1.56 -3.08 6.98
C LEU A 49 0.56 -2.11 7.63
N VAL A 50 -0.64 -1.94 7.06
CA VAL A 50 -1.72 -1.13 7.65
C VAL A 50 -2.39 -1.88 8.81
N GLY A 51 -2.20 -3.20 8.92
CA GLY A 51 -2.80 -4.03 9.96
C GLY A 51 -4.25 -4.40 9.67
N GLN A 52 -4.65 -4.41 8.39
CA GLN A 52 -5.96 -4.92 7.99
C GLN A 52 -5.87 -6.43 7.68
N PRO A 53 -6.83 -7.24 8.14
CA PRO A 53 -6.88 -8.67 7.81
C PRO A 53 -6.96 -8.91 6.28
#